data_AF-A0A955BFQ1-F1
#
_entry.id   AF-A0A955BFQ1-F1
#
_cell.length_a   1.000
_cell.length_b   1.000
_cell.length_c   1.000
_cell.angle_alpha   90.00
_cell.angle_beta   90.00
_cell.angle_gamma   90.00
#
_symmetry.space_group_name_H-M   'P 1'
#
loop_
_entity.id
_entity.type
_entity.pdbx_description
1 polymer ?
#
loop_
_entity_poly.entity_id
_entity_poly.type
_entity_poly.pdbx_seq_one_letter_code
_entity_poly.pdbx_strand_id
1 'polypeptide(L)'
;MPTPSVISQITIARRLAETGYTFHANQRFRFAIGDALLNPMDVADAFDDNELLRETLSRVAFTVVLGNPPFRGISSNASTWVGKLLRGTAPGGRPVASYYEVDGEPLQERKLWLQDDYVKFMRFAQWQIERAGLGIVGFVTNHGYLDNTTFRGMRHAMLETFEQIDVFDLHGNRKKNKLTPEGGVDEGMFAIE
;
A
#
# COMPACT_ATOMS: atom_id res chain seq x y z
N MET A 1 -8.83 -17.57 -13.51
CA MET A 1 -7.83 -16.58 -13.06
C MET A 1 -7.80 -15.38 -14.01
N PRO A 2 -7.78 -14.14 -13.53
CA PRO A 2 -7.67 -12.95 -14.38
C PRO A 2 -6.37 -12.94 -15.20
N THR A 3 -6.40 -12.52 -16.46
CA THR A 3 -5.21 -12.50 -17.36
C THR A 3 -3.95 -11.87 -16.74
N PRO A 4 -4.01 -10.73 -16.01
CA PRO A 4 -2.83 -10.15 -15.37
C PRO A 4 -2.17 -11.06 -14.33
N SER A 5 -2.94 -11.88 -13.62
CA SER A 5 -2.43 -12.79 -12.59
C SER A 5 -1.59 -13.91 -13.19
N VAL A 6 -2.04 -14.49 -14.31
CA VAL A 6 -1.31 -15.55 -15.03
C VAL A 6 -0.01 -15.01 -15.60
N ILE A 7 -0.05 -13.83 -16.24
CA ILE A 7 1.15 -13.17 -16.77
C ILE A 7 2.15 -12.89 -15.64
N SER A 8 1.68 -12.41 -14.49
CA SER A 8 2.53 -12.12 -13.33
C SER A 8 3.23 -13.38 -12.82
N GLN A 9 2.49 -14.48 -12.63
CA GLN A 9 3.05 -15.75 -12.19
C GLN A 9 4.12 -16.28 -13.16
N ILE A 10 3.84 -16.28 -14.46
CA ILE A 10 4.79 -16.73 -15.49
C ILE A 10 6.02 -15.83 -15.50
N THR A 11 5.83 -14.52 -15.40
CA THR A 11 6.94 -13.55 -15.43
C THR A 11 7.85 -13.74 -14.22
N ILE A 12 7.28 -13.86 -13.01
CA ILE A 12 8.06 -14.11 -11.78
C ILE A 12 8.80 -15.44 -11.90
N ALA A 13 8.14 -16.51 -12.32
CA ALA A 13 8.76 -17.82 -12.47
C ALA A 13 9.93 -17.76 -13.47
N ARG A 14 9.77 -17.07 -14.60
CA ARG A 14 10.83 -16.88 -15.58
C ARG A 14 12.00 -16.09 -15.03
N ARG A 15 11.75 -14.97 -14.33
CA ARG A 15 12.81 -14.15 -13.73
C ARG A 15 13.59 -14.90 -12.66
N LEU A 16 12.93 -15.74 -11.87
CA LEU A 16 13.62 -16.62 -10.92
C LEU A 16 14.47 -17.68 -11.64
N ALA A 17 13.95 -18.30 -12.69
CA ALA A 17 14.75 -19.25 -13.48
C ALA A 17 16.02 -18.61 -14.06
N GLU A 18 15.93 -17.35 -14.51
CA GLU A 18 17.06 -16.57 -15.02
C GLU A 18 18.17 -16.33 -13.96
N THR A 19 17.86 -16.40 -12.64
CA THR A 19 18.86 -16.30 -11.57
C THR A 19 19.51 -17.64 -11.20
N GLY A 20 19.11 -18.74 -11.84
CA GLY A 20 19.51 -20.10 -11.48
C GLY A 20 18.66 -20.73 -10.39
N TYR A 21 17.54 -20.11 -9.99
CA TYR A 21 16.60 -20.71 -9.05
C TYR A 21 15.99 -21.99 -9.64
N THR A 22 16.07 -23.10 -8.91
CA THR A 22 15.50 -24.38 -9.32
C THR A 22 14.16 -24.61 -8.63
N PHE A 23 13.11 -24.80 -9.41
CA PHE A 23 11.79 -25.13 -8.88
C PHE A 23 11.76 -26.60 -8.46
N HIS A 24 11.48 -26.87 -7.18
CA HIS A 24 11.21 -28.22 -6.70
C HIS A 24 9.75 -28.61 -6.98
N ALA A 25 9.49 -29.85 -7.39
CA ALA A 25 8.17 -30.33 -7.84
C ALA A 25 7.01 -30.10 -6.85
N ASN A 26 7.31 -29.87 -5.57
CA ASN A 26 6.32 -29.62 -4.51
C ASN A 26 6.36 -28.19 -3.95
N GLN A 27 7.18 -27.29 -4.50
CA GLN A 27 7.17 -25.88 -4.12
C GLN A 27 6.32 -25.08 -5.09
N ARG A 28 5.11 -24.72 -4.67
CA ARG A 28 4.29 -23.73 -5.36
C ARG A 28 4.69 -22.34 -4.88
N PHE A 29 4.88 -21.42 -5.82
CA PHE A 29 4.98 -20.01 -5.51
C PHE A 29 3.67 -19.58 -4.83
N ARG A 30 3.75 -18.99 -3.62
CA ARG A 30 2.55 -18.58 -2.89
C ARG A 30 1.98 -17.33 -3.56
N PHE A 31 1.06 -17.54 -4.50
CA PHE A 31 0.39 -16.47 -5.23
C PHE A 31 -1.09 -16.45 -4.88
N ALA A 32 -1.53 -15.44 -4.13
CA ALA A 32 -2.93 -15.22 -3.82
C ALA A 32 -3.55 -14.23 -4.80
N ILE A 33 -4.78 -14.49 -5.24
CA ILE A 33 -5.55 -13.56 -6.07
C ILE A 33 -6.69 -13.01 -5.25
N GLY A 34 -6.76 -11.69 -5.11
CA GLY A 34 -7.89 -11.02 -4.50
C GLY A 34 -7.60 -9.57 -4.14
N ASP A 35 -8.52 -8.97 -3.38
CA ASP A 35 -8.34 -7.62 -2.85
C ASP A 35 -7.53 -7.70 -1.54
N ALA A 36 -6.32 -7.13 -1.55
CA ALA A 36 -5.44 -7.08 -0.39
C ALA A 36 -5.98 -6.19 0.75
N LEU A 37 -6.92 -5.29 0.43
CA LEU A 37 -7.61 -4.42 1.35
C LEU A 37 -8.97 -5.02 1.80
N LEU A 38 -9.23 -6.29 1.54
CA LEU A 38 -10.40 -7.02 2.03
C LEU A 38 -10.20 -7.52 3.47
N ASN A 39 -11.26 -7.56 4.26
CA ASN A 39 -11.17 -8.16 5.58
C ASN A 39 -10.95 -9.66 5.39
N PRO A 40 -10.00 -10.31 6.08
CA PRO A 40 -9.84 -11.76 6.00
C PRO A 40 -11.15 -12.53 6.23
N MET A 41 -12.07 -12.00 7.05
CA MET A 41 -13.38 -12.64 7.31
C MET A 41 -14.35 -12.54 6.13
N ASP A 42 -14.19 -11.53 5.27
CA ASP A 42 -15.09 -11.26 4.14
C ASP A 42 -14.63 -11.96 2.85
N VAL A 43 -13.49 -12.67 2.87
CA VAL A 43 -13.07 -13.54 1.78
C VAL A 43 -14.11 -14.66 1.62
N ALA A 44 -14.59 -14.91 0.40
CA ALA A 44 -15.59 -15.95 0.15
C ALA A 44 -14.97 -17.36 0.14
N ASP A 45 -15.67 -18.37 0.69
CA ASP A 45 -15.26 -19.78 0.68
C ASP A 45 -15.61 -20.49 -0.64
N ALA A 46 -15.20 -19.90 -1.77
CA ALA A 46 -15.63 -20.37 -3.10
C ALA A 46 -14.54 -21.10 -3.90
N PHE A 47 -13.24 -20.87 -3.60
CA PHE A 47 -12.12 -21.38 -4.39
C PHE A 47 -10.88 -21.62 -3.53
N ASP A 48 -10.04 -22.61 -3.89
CA ASP A 48 -8.77 -22.91 -3.18
C ASP A 48 -7.83 -21.68 -3.09
N ASP A 49 -7.79 -20.84 -4.13
CA ASP A 49 -6.98 -19.60 -4.13
C ASP A 49 -7.42 -18.61 -3.03
N ASN A 50 -8.67 -18.70 -2.56
CA ASN A 50 -9.19 -17.86 -1.48
C ASN A 50 -8.71 -18.33 -0.11
N GLU A 51 -8.37 -19.62 0.07
CA GLU A 51 -7.78 -20.11 1.32
C GLU A 51 -6.41 -19.47 1.54
N LEU A 52 -5.56 -19.47 0.49
CA LEU A 52 -4.26 -18.82 0.55
C LEU A 52 -4.39 -17.31 0.79
N LEU A 53 -5.34 -16.65 0.14
CA LEU A 53 -5.62 -15.23 0.38
C LEU A 53 -6.03 -14.99 1.84
N ARG A 54 -6.97 -15.77 2.37
CA ARG A 54 -7.44 -15.66 3.75
C ARG A 54 -6.29 -15.87 4.74
N GLU A 55 -5.44 -16.87 4.51
CA GLU A 55 -4.25 -17.13 5.32
C GLU A 55 -3.27 -15.95 5.27
N THR A 56 -2.98 -15.44 4.07
CA THR A 56 -2.09 -14.31 3.80
C THR A 56 -2.55 -13.06 4.56
N LEU A 57 -3.84 -12.74 4.51
CA LEU A 57 -4.39 -11.54 5.15
C LEU A 57 -4.53 -11.69 6.68
N SER A 58 -4.80 -12.89 7.18
CA SER A 58 -5.04 -13.12 8.61
C SER A 58 -3.77 -13.41 9.42
N ARG A 59 -2.91 -14.31 8.95
CA ARG A 59 -1.85 -14.93 9.77
C ARG A 59 -0.48 -14.34 9.53
N VAL A 60 -0.20 -13.91 8.30
CA VAL A 60 1.16 -13.52 7.93
C VAL A 60 1.40 -12.05 8.27
N ALA A 61 2.36 -11.79 9.13
CA ALA A 61 2.96 -10.47 9.29
C ALA A 61 4.14 -10.36 8.32
N PHE A 62 3.99 -9.53 7.29
CA PHE A 62 5.05 -9.36 6.28
C PHE A 62 6.12 -8.41 6.81
N THR A 63 7.38 -8.81 6.71
CA THR A 63 8.55 -7.96 6.99
C THR A 63 8.98 -7.14 5.77
N VAL A 64 8.48 -7.46 4.57
CA VAL A 64 8.78 -6.74 3.34
C VAL A 64 7.49 -6.54 2.56
N VAL A 65 7.14 -5.29 2.28
CA VAL A 65 5.96 -4.91 1.48
C VAL A 65 6.41 -4.00 0.34
N LEU A 66 6.27 -4.47 -0.90
CA LEU A 66 6.70 -3.75 -2.09
C LEU A 66 5.54 -3.57 -3.07
N GLY A 67 5.53 -2.50 -3.86
CA GLY A 67 4.51 -2.31 -4.88
C GLY A 67 4.36 -0.92 -5.47
N ASN A 68 3.51 -0.84 -6.49
CA ASN A 68 3.02 0.40 -7.08
C ASN A 68 1.50 0.45 -6.83
N PRO A 69 1.05 0.90 -5.65
CA PRO A 69 -0.37 0.91 -5.31
C PRO A 69 -1.17 1.82 -6.25
N PRO A 70 -2.46 1.52 -6.51
CA PRO A 70 -3.27 2.31 -7.41
C PRO A 70 -3.43 3.77 -6.95
N PHE A 71 -3.39 4.70 -7.90
CA PHE A 71 -3.55 6.14 -7.68
C PHE A 71 -5.00 6.56 -7.91
N ARG A 72 -5.89 6.33 -6.93
CA ARG A 72 -7.31 6.66 -7.04
C ARG A 72 -7.79 7.44 -5.83
N GLY A 73 -7.89 8.76 -6.00
CA GLY A 73 -8.36 9.70 -4.97
C GLY A 73 -9.80 9.45 -4.50
N ILE A 74 -10.64 8.83 -5.33
CA ILE A 74 -11.92 8.26 -4.92
C ILE A 74 -11.80 6.75 -5.09
N SER A 75 -11.52 6.10 -3.97
CA SER A 75 -11.46 4.66 -3.89
C SER A 75 -12.81 4.05 -4.22
N SER A 76 -12.84 3.05 -5.10
CA SER A 76 -14.00 2.15 -5.25
C SER A 76 -14.09 1.14 -4.09
N ASN A 77 -13.09 1.11 -3.22
CA ASN A 77 -13.01 0.20 -2.09
C ASN A 77 -13.75 0.78 -0.87
N ALA A 78 -14.96 0.27 -0.63
CA ALA A 78 -15.83 0.63 0.50
C ALA A 78 -15.53 -0.17 1.78
N SER A 79 -14.37 -0.85 1.85
CA SER A 79 -13.98 -1.68 2.97
C SER A 79 -13.96 -0.91 4.30
N THR A 80 -14.88 -1.28 5.19
CA THR A 80 -15.04 -0.62 6.50
C THR A 80 -13.84 -0.86 7.41
N TRP A 81 -13.15 -2.00 7.29
CA TRP A 81 -12.03 -2.31 8.16
C TRP A 81 -10.80 -1.46 7.82
N VAL A 82 -10.53 -1.17 6.54
CA VAL A 82 -9.43 -0.26 6.16
C VAL A 82 -9.73 1.17 6.63
N GLY A 83 -11.00 1.58 6.56
CA GLY A 83 -11.44 2.85 7.13
C GLY A 83 -11.21 2.94 8.65
N LYS A 84 -11.45 1.85 9.39
CA LYS A 84 -11.13 1.76 10.83
C LYS A 84 -9.62 1.77 11.08
N LEU A 85 -8.85 1.09 10.24
CA LEU A 85 -7.39 1.04 10.35
C LEU A 85 -6.77 2.44 10.16
N LEU A 86 -7.25 3.20 9.17
CA LEU A 86 -6.84 4.59 8.97
C LEU A 86 -7.15 5.48 10.19
N ARG A 87 -8.23 5.17 10.93
CA ARG A 87 -8.64 5.89 12.15
C ARG A 87 -8.02 5.30 13.42
N GLY A 88 -6.97 4.47 13.29
CA GLY A 88 -6.22 3.97 14.43
C GLY A 88 -6.83 2.75 15.12
N THR A 89 -7.72 2.00 14.45
CA THR A 89 -8.31 0.77 15.02
C THR A 89 -8.03 -0.44 14.13
N ALA A 90 -7.16 -1.33 14.61
CA ALA A 90 -6.87 -2.61 13.98
C ALA A 90 -7.97 -3.66 14.27
N PRO A 91 -8.00 -4.79 13.52
CA PRO A 91 -8.87 -5.92 13.83
C PRO A 91 -8.77 -6.34 15.31
N GLY A 92 -9.92 -6.62 15.95
CA GLY A 92 -9.99 -6.90 17.38
C GLY A 92 -10.04 -5.67 18.29
N GLY A 93 -10.11 -4.45 17.74
CA GLY A 93 -10.23 -3.21 18.52
C GLY A 93 -8.90 -2.71 19.10
N ARG A 94 -7.78 -3.29 18.68
CA ARG A 94 -6.44 -2.86 19.12
C ARG A 94 -6.14 -1.46 18.58
N PRO A 95 -5.71 -0.51 19.43
CA PRO A 95 -5.29 0.81 18.98
C PRO A 95 -3.98 0.70 18.18
N VAL A 96 -3.91 1.46 17.10
CA VAL A 96 -2.74 1.62 16.23
C VAL A 96 -2.64 3.08 15.78
N ALA A 97 -1.54 3.48 15.15
CA ALA A 97 -1.38 4.85 14.69
C ALA A 97 -2.53 5.26 13.73
N SER A 98 -3.08 6.46 13.96
CA SER A 98 -4.18 7.04 13.19
C SER A 98 -3.64 8.05 12.19
N TYR A 99 -4.18 8.07 10.98
CA TYR A 99 -3.91 9.11 9.99
C TYR A 99 -4.81 10.33 10.17
N TYR A 100 -5.86 10.21 10.99
CA TYR A 100 -6.84 11.25 11.26
C TYR A 100 -6.54 12.05 12.53
N GLU A 101 -5.44 11.76 13.21
CA GLU A 101 -5.04 12.39 14.47
C GLU A 101 -3.53 12.69 14.46
N VAL A 102 -3.13 13.68 15.26
CA VAL A 102 -1.74 14.03 15.59
C VAL A 102 -1.69 14.30 17.08
N ASP A 103 -0.76 13.68 17.81
CA ASP A 103 -0.66 13.80 19.28
C ASP A 103 -1.97 13.49 20.04
N GLY A 104 -2.82 12.61 19.47
CA GLY A 104 -4.13 12.25 20.02
C GLY A 104 -5.26 13.25 19.70
N GLU A 105 -4.96 14.34 19.00
CA GLU A 105 -5.95 15.34 18.60
C GLU A 105 -6.38 15.17 17.13
N PRO A 106 -7.69 15.27 16.82
CA PRO A 106 -8.19 15.08 15.47
C PRO A 106 -7.72 16.18 14.51
N LEU A 107 -7.60 15.82 13.23
CA LEU A 107 -7.40 16.77 12.15
C LEU A 107 -8.60 17.73 12.05
N GLN A 108 -8.32 19.02 11.84
CA GLN A 108 -9.32 20.10 11.78
C GLN A 108 -9.56 20.61 10.34
N GLU A 109 -8.92 19.97 9.36
CA GLU A 109 -9.03 20.32 7.96
C GLU A 109 -10.41 19.97 7.39
N ARG A 110 -10.98 20.90 6.62
CA ARG A 110 -12.35 20.79 6.07
C ARG A 110 -12.53 19.60 5.11
N LYS A 111 -11.49 19.22 4.36
CA LYS A 111 -11.53 18.13 3.38
C LYS A 111 -10.31 17.24 3.56
N LEU A 112 -10.52 15.99 3.95
CA LEU A 112 -9.46 15.01 4.17
C LEU A 112 -9.35 14.08 2.97
N TRP A 113 -8.18 14.05 2.33
CA TRP A 113 -7.89 13.19 1.16
C TRP A 113 -7.27 11.84 1.56
N LEU A 114 -7.47 11.42 2.81
CA LEU A 114 -6.89 10.20 3.40
C LEU A 114 -7.56 8.90 2.94
N GLN A 115 -8.57 8.98 2.06
CA GLN A 115 -9.27 7.83 1.50
C GLN A 115 -8.74 7.43 0.11
N ASP A 116 -7.69 8.09 -0.39
CA ASP A 116 -7.00 7.68 -1.60
C ASP A 116 -6.43 6.25 -1.44
N ASP A 117 -6.51 5.44 -2.49
CA ASP A 117 -6.10 4.04 -2.43
C ASP A 117 -4.62 3.89 -2.04
N TYR A 118 -3.70 4.73 -2.54
CA TYR A 118 -2.29 4.60 -2.13
C TYR A 118 -2.09 4.87 -0.63
N VAL A 119 -2.93 5.71 -0.03
CA VAL A 119 -2.91 5.99 1.42
C VAL A 119 -3.38 4.77 2.20
N LYS A 120 -4.44 4.12 1.71
CA LYS A 120 -4.94 2.85 2.28
C LYS A 120 -3.88 1.76 2.23
N PHE A 121 -3.19 1.61 1.09
CA PHE A 121 -2.09 0.66 0.94
C PHE A 121 -0.90 1.02 1.83
N MET A 122 -0.54 2.30 1.97
CA MET A 122 0.50 2.71 2.90
C MET A 122 0.14 2.36 4.35
N ARG A 123 -1.10 2.66 4.77
CA ARG A 123 -1.54 2.32 6.14
C ARG A 123 -1.56 0.81 6.37
N PHE A 124 -2.00 0.04 5.37
CA PHE A 124 -1.98 -1.42 5.41
C PHE A 124 -0.56 -1.97 5.52
N ALA A 125 0.38 -1.46 4.71
CA ALA A 125 1.78 -1.86 4.79
C ALA A 125 2.39 -1.53 6.16
N GLN A 126 2.14 -0.31 6.66
CA GLN A 126 2.53 0.09 8.01
C GLN A 126 1.98 -0.87 9.07
N TRP A 127 0.71 -1.24 8.98
CA TRP A 127 0.08 -2.21 9.90
C TRP A 127 0.74 -3.59 9.85
N GLN A 128 1.15 -4.05 8.67
CA GLN A 128 1.89 -5.31 8.52
C GLN A 128 3.27 -5.23 9.22
N ILE A 129 3.97 -4.11 9.10
CA ILE A 129 5.26 -3.89 9.79
C ILE A 129 5.05 -3.77 11.31
N GLU A 130 4.04 -3.02 11.78
CA GLU A 130 3.68 -2.90 13.20
C GLU A 130 3.40 -4.27 13.83
N ARG A 131 2.77 -5.19 13.07
CA ARG A 131 2.54 -6.57 13.51
C ARG A 131 3.78 -7.44 13.50
N ALA A 132 4.67 -7.24 12.52
CA ALA A 132 5.92 -7.99 12.40
C ALA A 132 6.98 -7.52 13.42
N GLY A 133 6.89 -6.27 13.89
CA GLY A 133 7.85 -5.63 14.79
C GLY A 133 9.12 -5.12 14.09
N LEU A 134 9.36 -5.52 12.84
CA LEU A 134 10.45 -5.03 11.99
C LEU A 134 10.11 -5.25 10.52
N GLY A 135 10.60 -4.38 9.64
CA GLY A 135 10.48 -4.59 8.21
C GLY A 135 10.65 -3.33 7.37
N ILE A 136 10.43 -3.51 6.07
CA ILE A 136 10.66 -2.50 5.03
C ILE A 136 9.41 -2.36 4.17
N VAL A 137 9.02 -1.12 3.88
CA VAL A 137 8.01 -0.78 2.89
C VAL A 137 8.67 -0.03 1.74
N GLY A 138 8.46 -0.50 0.51
CA GLY A 138 9.01 0.12 -0.70
C GLY A 138 7.92 0.35 -1.73
N PHE A 139 7.43 1.59 -1.84
CA PHE A 139 6.36 1.95 -2.75
C PHE A 139 6.73 3.05 -3.74
N VAL A 140 6.15 2.96 -4.93
CA VAL A 140 6.02 4.08 -5.86
C VAL A 140 4.61 4.64 -5.69
N THR A 141 4.48 5.84 -5.10
CA THR A 141 3.18 6.46 -4.82
C THR A 141 3.04 7.82 -5.49
N ASN A 142 1.82 8.38 -5.47
CA ASN A 142 1.65 9.82 -5.65
C ASN A 142 2.42 10.57 -4.54
N HIS A 143 3.08 11.68 -4.87
CA HIS A 143 3.87 12.50 -3.93
C HIS A 143 3.04 13.50 -3.13
N GLY A 144 1.72 13.60 -3.36
CA GLY A 144 0.86 14.61 -2.74
C GLY A 144 0.89 14.63 -1.21
N TYR A 145 1.26 13.52 -0.56
CA TYR A 145 1.38 13.43 0.90
C TYR A 145 2.58 14.22 1.47
N LEU A 146 3.55 14.62 0.65
CA LEU A 146 4.74 15.33 1.10
C LEU A 146 4.43 16.76 1.55
N ASP A 147 3.62 17.49 0.78
CA ASP A 147 3.38 18.92 0.98
C ASP A 147 1.94 19.29 1.38
N ASN A 148 0.97 18.39 1.16
CA ASN A 148 -0.42 18.68 1.46
C ASN A 148 -0.70 18.62 2.98
N THR A 149 -1.36 19.66 3.51
CA THR A 149 -1.67 19.82 4.94
C THR A 149 -2.51 18.67 5.50
N THR A 150 -3.44 18.14 4.70
CA THR A 150 -4.36 17.08 5.10
C THR A 150 -3.69 15.73 5.37
N PHE A 151 -2.43 15.57 4.96
CA PHE A 151 -1.63 14.36 5.18
C PHE A 151 -0.72 14.44 6.41
N ARG A 152 -0.84 15.48 7.24
CA ARG A 152 0.01 15.62 8.43
C ARG A 152 -0.12 14.43 9.40
N GLY A 153 -1.32 13.87 9.57
CA GLY A 153 -1.54 12.67 10.39
C GLY A 153 -0.88 11.42 9.80
N MET A 154 -0.91 11.27 8.46
CA MET A 154 -0.15 10.21 7.78
C MET A 154 1.36 10.37 8.00
N ARG A 155 1.92 11.56 7.80
CA ARG A 155 3.34 11.82 8.03
C ARG A 155 3.74 11.57 9.48
N HIS A 156 2.92 12.01 10.43
CA HIS A 156 3.11 11.77 11.86
C HIS A 156 3.12 10.26 12.16
N ALA A 157 2.12 9.52 11.70
CA ALA A 157 2.04 8.08 11.91
C ALA A 157 3.22 7.31 11.29
N MET A 158 3.75 7.76 10.15
CA MET A 158 4.94 7.17 9.55
C MET A 158 6.18 7.42 10.41
N LEU A 159 6.38 8.65 10.92
CA LEU A 159 7.51 8.98 11.80
C LEU A 159 7.48 8.20 13.12
N GLU A 160 6.30 7.92 13.64
CA GLU A 160 6.14 7.08 14.84
C GLU A 160 6.43 5.59 14.58
N THR A 161 6.32 5.13 13.34
CA THR A 161 6.43 3.70 13.00
C THR A 161 7.79 3.32 12.44
N PHE A 162 8.38 4.17 11.61
CA PHE A 162 9.60 3.86 10.87
C PHE A 162 10.79 4.63 11.43
N GLU A 163 11.86 3.91 11.74
CA GLU A 163 13.12 4.52 12.19
C GLU A 163 13.81 5.32 11.08
N GLN A 164 13.65 4.89 9.82
CA GLN A 164 14.23 5.54 8.64
C GLN A 164 13.19 5.64 7.53
N ILE A 165 13.11 6.82 6.92
CA ILE A 165 12.22 7.11 5.79
C ILE A 165 13.03 7.80 4.71
N ASP A 166 13.25 7.10 3.59
CA ASP A 166 13.86 7.65 2.39
C ASP A 166 12.79 8.00 1.36
N VAL A 167 12.83 9.25 0.87
CA VAL A 167 11.89 9.75 -0.13
C VAL A 167 12.67 10.23 -1.35
N PHE A 168 12.35 9.66 -2.50
CA PHE A 168 12.85 10.11 -3.80
C PHE A 168 11.68 10.71 -4.60
N ASP A 169 11.54 12.04 -4.58
CA ASP A 169 10.50 12.72 -5.35
C ASP A 169 10.92 12.83 -6.82
N LEU A 170 10.17 12.14 -7.68
CA LEU A 170 10.36 12.11 -9.12
C LEU A 170 9.71 13.31 -9.84
N HIS A 171 9.08 14.22 -9.09
CA HIS A 171 8.35 15.38 -9.60
C HIS A 171 7.26 14.97 -10.62
N GLY A 172 7.16 15.65 -11.76
CA GLY A 172 6.22 15.31 -12.83
C GLY A 172 4.77 15.69 -12.57
N ASN A 173 4.53 16.66 -11.67
CA ASN A 173 3.16 17.08 -11.36
C ASN A 173 2.69 18.16 -12.33
N ARG A 174 2.07 17.71 -13.43
CA ARG A 174 1.53 18.59 -14.47
C ARG A 174 0.51 19.61 -13.93
N LYS A 175 -0.22 19.29 -12.85
CA LYS A 175 -1.21 20.21 -12.24
C LYS A 175 -0.56 21.39 -11.52
N LYS A 176 0.71 21.26 -11.12
CA LYS A 176 1.48 22.35 -10.50
C LYS A 176 2.17 23.25 -11.53
N ASN A 177 2.11 22.92 -12.82
CA ASN A 177 2.75 23.67 -13.92
C ASN A 177 4.19 24.12 -13.59
N LYS A 178 4.96 23.23 -12.95
CA LYS A 178 6.37 23.49 -12.65
C LYS A 178 7.22 23.34 -13.90
N LEU A 179 8.31 24.09 -13.94
CA LEU A 179 9.38 23.91 -14.92
C LEU A 179 10.53 23.13 -14.28
N THR A 180 11.28 22.39 -15.10
CA THR A 180 12.55 21.80 -14.66
C THR A 180 13.56 22.90 -14.32
N PRO A 181 14.67 22.59 -13.60
CA PRO A 181 15.74 23.56 -13.38
C PRO A 181 16.29 24.19 -14.67
N GLU A 182 16.24 23.47 -15.79
CA GLU A 182 16.63 23.96 -17.13
C GLU A 182 15.51 24.74 -17.86
N GLY A 183 14.33 24.90 -17.25
CA GLY A 183 13.20 25.62 -17.84
C GLY A 183 12.29 24.78 -18.75
N GLY A 184 12.50 23.45 -18.80
CA GLY A 184 11.64 22.53 -19.55
C GLY A 184 10.33 22.21 -18.83
N VAL A 185 9.43 21.48 -19.49
CA VAL A 185 8.19 20.99 -18.86
C VAL A 185 8.51 19.88 -17.87
N ASP A 186 7.96 19.95 -16.66
CA ASP A 186 8.05 18.89 -15.66
C ASP A 186 7.15 17.70 -16.06
N GLU A 187 7.71 16.74 -16.80
CA GLU A 187 7.00 15.57 -17.30
C GLU A 187 6.88 14.46 -16.25
N GLY A 188 5.73 13.78 -16.24
CA GLY A 188 5.50 12.62 -15.37
C GLY A 188 6.26 11.39 -15.84
N MET A 189 6.86 10.64 -14.89
CA MET A 189 7.45 9.32 -15.17
C MET A 189 6.44 8.33 -15.76
N PHE A 190 5.18 8.42 -15.32
CA PHE A 190 4.07 7.63 -15.85
C PHE A 190 3.17 8.50 -16.71
N ALA A 191 2.61 7.93 -17.78
CA ALA A 191 1.60 8.58 -18.61
C ALA A 191 0.23 8.63 -17.89
N ILE A 192 0.16 9.37 -16.79
CA ILE A 192 -1.02 9.57 -15.94
C ILE A 192 -1.39 11.07 -15.90
N GLU A 193 -2.68 11.38 -15.81
CA GLU A 193 -3.24 12.74 -15.79
C GLU A 193 -3.62 13.27 -14.38
#